data_AF-A0A0N7ZCC1-F1
#
_entry.id   AF-A0A0N7ZCC1-F1
#
_cell.length_a   1.000
_cell.length_b   1.000
_cell.length_c   1.000
_cell.angle_alpha   90.00
_cell.angle_beta   90.00
_cell.angle_gamma   90.00
#
_symmetry.space_group_name_H-M   'P 1'
#
loop_
_entity.id
_entity.type
_entity.pdbx_description
1 polymer ?
#
loop_
_entity_poly.entity_id
_entity_poly.type
_entity_poly.pdbx_seq_one_letter_code
_entity_poly.pdbx_strand_id
1 'polypeptide(L)'
;MLLDGLGYSIMIVYVENIQMDKICLVNLNLTQEVCGNLSSYPEENIAMQQYFSVFGMYNGIIMAFLPLFFILFMGAWSDKYGRKVPLYTATLGHFCWALGYLINSWVTHWPVEYLLVAALMDSLGGGTVSFLTAANAYISDVTSEESRTTRVGLANSIWFLGGPIGTLLGTYIYMYGGYQILFGTSVMLHCISLTYLFFLPESHGPFAKNKMSKACIEKSEEEEQPVRLSFKKPNEIEDDPTRISIWKMFLDFFNYERIVDSFRCTFKPRGGFVRIFILLLILCNLLRRLGRGAYMYLFTRKVLDWRETDYGLWVTYKNLIAALGSLAAVPLLSQVLNMSDNYLALLGAFSSVADYTLYGLVSENTEFLVWIAPTAALLVNSCVIAIRSILSKFVTGDELGVQQFAVSLDVTLVHLPTT
;
A
#
# COMPACT_ATOMS: atom_id res chain seq x y z
N MET A 1 -1.10 -13.35 0.91
CA MET A 1 0.05 -12.41 0.80
C MET A 1 0.85 -12.62 -0.48
N LEU A 2 1.43 -13.80 -0.75
CA LEU A 2 2.18 -14.01 -2.01
C LEU A 2 1.36 -13.74 -3.29
N LEU A 3 0.19 -14.39 -3.42
CA LEU A 3 -0.68 -14.24 -4.61
C LEU A 3 -1.11 -12.79 -4.82
N ASP A 4 -1.52 -12.13 -3.74
CA ASP A 4 -1.94 -10.73 -3.76
C ASP A 4 -0.79 -9.79 -4.17
N GLY A 5 0.38 -9.92 -3.53
CA GLY A 5 1.56 -9.12 -3.86
C GLY A 5 2.05 -9.34 -5.29
N LEU A 6 1.99 -10.57 -5.80
CA LEU A 6 2.34 -10.89 -7.19
C LEU A 6 1.33 -10.29 -8.17
N GLY A 7 0.03 -10.49 -7.94
CA GLY A 7 -1.04 -9.97 -8.81
C GLY A 7 -1.01 -8.45 -8.92
N TYR A 8 -0.80 -7.77 -7.80
CA TYR A 8 -0.64 -6.32 -7.75
C TYR A 8 0.61 -5.86 -8.52
N SER A 9 1.75 -6.52 -8.28
CA SER A 9 3.04 -6.09 -8.83
C SER A 9 3.22 -6.38 -10.32
N ILE A 10 2.50 -7.35 -10.88
CA ILE A 10 2.45 -7.60 -12.34
C ILE A 10 1.91 -6.37 -13.09
N MET A 11 0.98 -5.63 -12.49
CA MET A 11 0.32 -4.51 -13.13
C MET A 11 1.07 -3.19 -13.04
N ILE A 12 2.00 -3.05 -12.08
CA ILE A 12 2.45 -1.73 -11.59
C ILE A 12 2.99 -0.80 -12.68
N VAL A 13 3.80 -1.32 -13.61
CA VAL A 13 4.37 -0.54 -14.74
C VAL A 13 3.32 -0.29 -15.83
N TYR A 14 2.49 -1.29 -16.10
CA TYR A 14 1.60 -1.30 -17.25
C TYR A 14 0.29 -0.55 -16.99
N VAL A 15 -0.03 -0.29 -15.73
CA VAL A 15 -1.06 0.66 -15.32
C VAL A 15 -0.72 2.07 -15.81
N GLU A 16 0.52 2.53 -15.61
CA GLU A 16 0.95 3.85 -16.10
C GLU A 16 1.03 3.86 -17.64
N ASN A 17 1.52 2.77 -18.25
CA ASN A 17 1.60 2.67 -19.71
C ASN A 17 0.22 2.81 -20.38
N ILE A 18 -0.79 2.04 -19.94
CA ILE A 18 -2.14 2.11 -20.55
C ILE A 18 -2.83 3.45 -20.29
N GLN A 19 -2.56 4.10 -19.15
CA GLN A 19 -3.05 5.44 -18.88
C GLN A 19 -2.51 6.43 -19.90
N MET A 20 -1.20 6.40 -20.18
CA MET A 20 -0.59 7.27 -21.20
C MET A 20 -1.10 6.95 -22.61
N ASP A 21 -1.23 5.68 -22.97
CA ASP A 21 -1.74 5.28 -24.28
C ASP A 21 -3.17 5.79 -24.50
N LYS A 22 -4.05 5.66 -23.48
CA LYS A 22 -5.41 6.19 -23.55
C LYS A 22 -5.44 7.71 -23.64
N ILE A 23 -4.62 8.41 -22.86
CA ILE A 23 -4.53 9.87 -22.93
C ILE A 23 -4.12 10.30 -24.34
N CYS A 24 -3.10 9.66 -24.91
CA CYS A 24 -2.56 10.02 -26.21
C CYS A 24 -3.57 9.73 -27.36
N LEU A 25 -4.10 8.51 -27.41
CA LEU A 25 -4.94 8.05 -28.51
C LEU A 25 -6.40 8.48 -28.41
N VAL A 26 -6.94 8.62 -27.19
CA VAL A 26 -8.37 8.88 -26.97
C VAL A 26 -8.61 10.32 -26.54
N ASN A 27 -7.98 10.77 -25.45
CA ASN A 27 -8.25 12.10 -24.90
C ASN A 27 -7.67 13.22 -25.78
N LEU A 28 -6.45 13.04 -26.29
CA LEU A 28 -5.79 13.98 -27.22
C LEU A 28 -6.08 13.66 -28.69
N ASN A 29 -6.67 12.50 -28.97
CA ASN A 29 -7.04 12.05 -30.32
C ASN A 29 -5.86 12.10 -31.32
N LEU A 30 -4.66 11.72 -30.86
CA LEU A 30 -3.46 11.64 -31.68
C LEU A 30 -3.37 10.30 -32.41
N THR A 31 -2.61 10.25 -33.51
CA THR A 31 -2.39 9.01 -34.26
C THR A 31 -1.40 8.09 -33.53
N GLN A 32 -1.49 6.79 -33.80
CA GLN A 32 -0.56 5.80 -33.24
C GLN A 32 0.91 6.12 -33.56
N GLU A 33 1.17 6.72 -34.73
CA GLU A 33 2.51 7.14 -35.16
C GLU A 33 3.06 8.26 -34.29
N VAL A 34 2.24 9.26 -33.96
CA VAL A 34 2.63 10.35 -33.05
C VAL A 34 2.84 9.82 -31.64
N CYS A 35 1.92 9.01 -31.12
CA CYS A 35 2.04 8.43 -29.77
C CYS A 35 3.24 7.49 -29.63
N GLY A 36 3.64 6.80 -30.70
CA GLY A 36 4.82 5.95 -30.73
C GLY A 36 6.15 6.72 -30.77
N ASN A 37 6.14 7.99 -31.19
CA ASN A 37 7.34 8.82 -31.37
C ASN A 37 7.18 10.22 -30.75
N LEU A 38 6.64 10.29 -29.52
CA LEU A 38 6.41 11.54 -28.78
C LEU A 38 7.71 12.37 -28.57
N SER A 39 8.89 11.75 -28.63
CA SER A 39 10.17 12.45 -28.57
C SER A 39 10.38 13.40 -29.76
N SER A 40 9.82 13.09 -30.93
CA SER A 40 9.88 13.94 -32.13
C SER A 40 8.82 15.06 -32.17
N TYR A 41 7.83 15.02 -31.28
CA TYR A 41 6.66 15.91 -31.27
C TYR A 41 6.54 16.64 -29.92
N PRO A 42 7.29 17.75 -29.71
CA PRO A 42 7.43 18.37 -28.39
C PRO A 42 6.15 19.00 -27.85
N GLU A 43 5.30 19.57 -28.70
CA GLU A 43 4.04 20.21 -28.26
C GLU A 43 3.04 19.15 -27.74
N GLU A 44 2.86 18.08 -28.51
CA GLU A 44 2.03 16.93 -28.17
C GLU A 44 2.54 16.21 -26.92
N ASN A 45 3.86 16.08 -26.78
CA ASN A 45 4.48 15.48 -25.61
C ASN A 45 4.26 16.31 -24.34
N ILE A 46 4.34 17.64 -24.42
CA ILE A 46 4.00 18.53 -23.30
C ILE A 46 2.51 18.39 -22.95
N ALA A 47 1.61 18.38 -23.94
CA ALA A 47 0.17 18.22 -23.72
C ALA A 47 -0.16 16.87 -23.04
N MET A 48 0.46 15.78 -23.50
CA MET A 48 0.31 14.45 -22.90
C MET A 48 0.80 14.43 -21.45
N GLN A 49 1.98 14.99 -21.18
CA GLN A 49 2.55 15.06 -19.83
C GLN A 49 1.68 15.89 -18.87
N GLN A 50 1.13 17.02 -19.33
CA GLN A 50 0.22 17.84 -18.54
C GLN A 50 -1.05 17.07 -18.19
N TYR A 51 -1.66 16.40 -19.17
CA TYR A 51 -2.88 15.61 -18.95
C TYR A 51 -2.62 14.43 -18.01
N PHE A 52 -1.53 13.69 -18.21
CA PHE A 52 -1.14 12.57 -17.35
C PHE A 52 -0.90 13.04 -15.91
N SER A 53 -0.27 14.20 -15.73
CA SER A 53 -0.05 14.78 -14.40
C SER A 53 -1.38 15.15 -13.73
N VAL A 54 -2.31 15.78 -14.45
CA VAL A 54 -3.64 16.10 -13.91
C VAL A 54 -4.44 14.84 -13.57
N PHE A 55 -4.47 13.84 -14.47
CA PHE A 55 -5.10 12.55 -14.23
C PHE A 55 -4.48 11.84 -13.03
N GLY A 56 -3.15 11.79 -12.97
CA GLY A 56 -2.39 11.23 -11.87
C GLY A 56 -2.81 11.88 -10.55
N MET A 57 -3.05 13.20 -10.52
CA MET A 57 -3.50 13.91 -9.32
C MET A 57 -4.85 13.42 -8.84
N TYR A 58 -5.83 13.29 -9.72
CA TYR A 58 -7.14 12.75 -9.35
C TYR A 58 -7.04 11.30 -8.88
N ASN A 59 -6.31 10.47 -9.62
CA ASN A 59 -6.06 9.07 -9.23
C ASN A 59 -5.39 9.01 -7.85
N GLY A 60 -4.44 9.90 -7.60
CA GLY A 60 -3.74 10.06 -6.34
C GLY A 60 -4.63 10.45 -5.18
N ILE A 61 -5.50 11.42 -5.36
CA ILE A 61 -6.44 11.84 -4.32
C ILE A 61 -7.38 10.68 -3.97
N ILE A 62 -7.89 9.95 -4.96
CA ILE A 62 -8.79 8.80 -4.75
C ILE A 62 -8.06 7.71 -3.97
N MET A 63 -6.93 7.26 -4.49
CA MET A 63 -6.11 6.21 -3.89
C MET A 63 -5.52 6.63 -2.55
N ALA A 64 -5.46 7.93 -2.24
CA ALA A 64 -4.94 8.41 -0.98
C ALA A 64 -5.99 8.64 0.10
N PHE A 65 -6.98 9.47 -0.21
CA PHE A 65 -7.90 9.98 0.79
C PHE A 65 -8.91 8.92 1.23
N LEU A 66 -9.40 8.11 0.30
CA LEU A 66 -10.43 7.12 0.61
C LEU A 66 -9.90 5.98 1.48
N PRO A 67 -8.77 5.31 1.18
CA PRO A 67 -8.24 4.26 2.07
C PRO A 67 -7.92 4.77 3.48
N LEU A 68 -7.47 6.02 3.61
CA LEU A 68 -7.24 6.65 4.91
C LEU A 68 -8.52 6.83 5.71
N PHE A 69 -9.63 7.14 5.05
CA PHE A 69 -10.92 7.15 5.72
C PHE A 69 -11.28 5.73 6.17
N PHE A 70 -11.21 4.73 5.28
CA PHE A 70 -11.61 3.35 5.59
C PHE A 70 -10.76 2.69 6.69
N ILE A 71 -9.45 2.91 6.73
CA ILE A 71 -8.57 2.26 7.71
C ILE A 71 -8.88 2.69 9.15
N LEU A 72 -9.31 3.94 9.36
CA LEU A 72 -9.67 4.45 10.70
C LEU A 72 -10.82 3.67 11.32
N PHE A 73 -11.76 3.23 10.50
CA PHE A 73 -12.87 2.37 10.92
C PHE A 73 -12.46 0.89 10.96
N MET A 74 -11.60 0.47 10.03
CA MET A 74 -11.34 -0.94 9.79
C MET A 74 -10.60 -1.64 10.92
N GLY A 75 -9.72 -0.98 11.66
CA GLY A 75 -9.02 -1.58 12.80
C GLY A 75 -9.98 -2.07 13.89
N ALA A 76 -10.70 -1.13 14.51
CA ALA A 76 -11.66 -1.44 15.58
C ALA A 76 -12.83 -2.32 15.11
N TRP A 77 -13.23 -2.19 13.84
CA TRP A 77 -14.25 -3.04 13.24
C TRP A 77 -13.75 -4.48 13.04
N SER A 78 -12.52 -4.65 12.57
CA SER A 78 -11.84 -5.94 12.42
C SER A 78 -11.66 -6.64 13.76
N ASP A 79 -11.40 -5.90 14.84
CA ASP A 79 -11.33 -6.46 16.19
C ASP A 79 -12.68 -7.02 16.63
N LYS A 80 -13.79 -6.31 16.33
CA LYS A 80 -15.14 -6.71 16.74
C LYS A 80 -15.71 -7.87 15.93
N TYR A 81 -15.56 -7.84 14.62
CA TYR A 81 -16.25 -8.76 13.71
C TYR A 81 -15.36 -9.85 13.13
N GLY A 82 -14.06 -9.81 13.43
CA GLY A 82 -13.08 -10.75 12.89
C GLY A 82 -12.30 -10.20 11.70
N ARG A 83 -11.28 -10.96 11.30
CA ARG A 83 -10.25 -10.53 10.35
C ARG A 83 -10.58 -10.95 8.91
N LYS A 84 -11.45 -11.94 8.72
CA LYS A 84 -11.75 -12.49 7.39
C LYS A 84 -12.46 -11.49 6.50
N VAL A 85 -13.46 -10.78 7.02
CA VAL A 85 -14.23 -9.82 6.21
C VAL A 85 -13.37 -8.66 5.71
N PRO A 86 -12.57 -7.96 6.55
CA PRO A 86 -11.62 -6.95 6.09
C PRO A 86 -10.65 -7.45 5.01
N LEU A 87 -10.09 -8.66 5.20
CA LEU A 87 -9.21 -9.29 4.22
C LEU A 87 -9.93 -9.52 2.88
N TYR A 88 -11.15 -10.04 2.93
CA TYR A 88 -11.94 -10.33 1.75
C TYR A 88 -12.32 -9.06 0.99
N THR A 89 -12.76 -8.00 1.70
CA THR A 89 -13.12 -6.72 1.08
C THR A 89 -11.93 -6.03 0.43
N ALA A 90 -10.75 -6.09 1.04
CA ALA A 90 -9.54 -5.51 0.47
C ALA A 90 -9.09 -6.25 -0.79
N THR A 91 -9.05 -7.59 -0.75
CA THR A 91 -8.71 -8.39 -1.94
C THR A 91 -9.77 -8.27 -3.04
N LEU A 92 -11.04 -8.07 -2.69
CA LEU A 92 -12.09 -7.78 -3.66
C LEU A 92 -11.88 -6.43 -4.35
N GLY A 93 -11.42 -5.41 -3.61
CA GLY A 93 -10.98 -4.13 -4.17
C GLY A 93 -9.87 -4.30 -5.21
N HIS A 94 -8.79 -5.01 -4.87
CA HIS A 94 -7.70 -5.31 -5.81
C HIS A 94 -8.18 -6.09 -7.03
N PHE A 95 -9.10 -7.05 -6.86
CA PHE A 95 -9.72 -7.79 -7.97
C PHE A 95 -10.51 -6.86 -8.91
N CYS A 96 -11.37 -6.01 -8.35
CA CYS A 96 -12.18 -5.06 -9.13
C CYS A 96 -11.30 -4.04 -9.86
N TRP A 97 -10.19 -3.63 -9.23
CA TRP A 97 -9.18 -2.78 -9.86
C TRP A 97 -8.55 -3.48 -11.07
N ALA A 98 -8.01 -4.68 -10.90
CA ALA A 98 -7.45 -5.48 -11.99
C ALA A 98 -8.46 -5.73 -13.12
N LEU A 99 -9.71 -6.03 -12.76
CA LEU A 99 -10.80 -6.23 -13.72
C LEU A 99 -11.14 -4.94 -14.48
N GLY A 100 -11.14 -3.79 -13.80
CA GLY A 100 -11.37 -2.49 -14.42
C GLY A 100 -10.31 -2.14 -15.48
N TYR A 101 -9.04 -2.43 -15.19
CA TYR A 101 -7.94 -2.28 -16.15
C TYR A 101 -8.06 -3.27 -17.31
N LEU A 102 -8.43 -4.52 -17.04
CA LEU A 102 -8.66 -5.53 -18.08
C LEU A 102 -9.78 -5.09 -19.04
N ILE A 103 -10.92 -4.64 -18.52
CA ILE A 103 -12.04 -4.15 -19.34
C ILE A 103 -11.59 -2.95 -20.19
N ASN A 104 -10.87 -2.01 -19.58
CA ASN A 104 -10.34 -0.84 -20.29
C ASN A 104 -9.32 -1.21 -21.38
N SER A 105 -8.62 -2.33 -21.24
CA SER A 105 -7.71 -2.84 -22.29
C SER A 105 -8.43 -3.45 -23.49
N TRP A 106 -9.70 -3.88 -23.34
CA TRP A 106 -10.56 -4.30 -24.45
C TRP A 106 -11.30 -3.12 -25.06
N VAL A 107 -11.75 -2.19 -24.23
CA VAL A 107 -12.52 -1.03 -24.67
C VAL A 107 -11.57 0.15 -24.93
N THR A 108 -10.98 0.13 -26.12
CA THR A 108 -9.95 1.11 -26.51
C THR A 108 -10.47 2.54 -26.59
N HIS A 109 -11.72 2.75 -26.99
CA HIS A 109 -12.33 4.08 -27.16
C HIS A 109 -12.76 4.76 -25.86
N TRP A 110 -12.70 4.08 -24.70
CA TRP A 110 -12.97 4.73 -23.42
C TRP A 110 -11.84 5.68 -23.04
N PRO A 111 -12.15 6.92 -22.64
CA PRO A 111 -11.16 7.88 -22.21
C PRO A 111 -10.56 7.44 -20.86
N VAL A 112 -9.40 7.99 -20.51
CA VAL A 112 -8.60 7.54 -19.35
C VAL A 112 -9.36 7.64 -18.02
N GLU A 113 -10.33 8.55 -17.90
CA GLU A 113 -11.11 8.83 -16.70
C GLU A 113 -11.89 7.61 -16.20
N TYR A 114 -12.22 6.65 -17.06
CA TYR A 114 -12.85 5.39 -16.65
C TYR A 114 -11.94 4.55 -15.74
N LEU A 115 -10.63 4.73 -15.81
CA LEU A 115 -9.68 4.09 -14.89
C LEU A 115 -9.76 4.67 -13.47
N LEU A 116 -10.32 5.88 -13.27
CA LEU A 116 -10.60 6.41 -11.93
C LEU A 116 -11.67 5.58 -11.22
N VAL A 117 -12.60 4.96 -11.96
CA VAL A 117 -13.58 4.03 -11.37
C VAL A 117 -12.89 2.79 -10.84
N ALA A 118 -11.90 2.25 -11.57
CA ALA A 118 -11.09 1.14 -11.07
C ALA A 118 -10.34 1.53 -9.79
N ALA A 119 -9.75 2.72 -9.76
CA ALA A 119 -9.07 3.25 -8.56
C ALA A 119 -10.01 3.44 -7.37
N LEU A 120 -11.23 3.90 -7.63
CA LEU A 120 -12.27 4.02 -6.62
C LEU A 120 -12.62 2.64 -6.02
N MET A 121 -12.76 1.60 -6.85
CA MET A 121 -13.08 0.25 -6.36
C MET A 121 -11.97 -0.32 -5.46
N ASP A 122 -10.71 -0.12 -5.80
CA ASP A 122 -9.58 -0.47 -4.92
C ASP A 122 -9.69 0.26 -3.57
N SER A 123 -9.91 1.57 -3.67
CA SER A 123 -9.94 2.46 -2.52
C SER A 123 -11.08 2.16 -1.54
N LEU A 124 -12.26 1.78 -2.06
CA LEU A 124 -13.40 1.36 -1.27
C LEU A 124 -13.13 0.04 -0.52
N GLY A 125 -12.25 -0.82 -1.03
CA GLY A 125 -11.74 -1.99 -0.31
C GLY A 125 -10.73 -1.65 0.80
N GLY A 126 -10.30 -0.39 0.90
CA GLY A 126 -9.25 0.08 1.80
C GLY A 126 -7.83 -0.09 1.25
N GLY A 127 -7.70 -0.50 -0.01
CA GLY A 127 -6.44 -0.69 -0.73
C GLY A 127 -5.45 -1.67 -0.10
N THR A 128 -4.22 -1.61 -0.59
CA THR A 128 -3.09 -2.44 -0.11
C THR A 128 -2.85 -2.34 1.39
N VAL A 129 -3.11 -1.17 1.95
CA VAL A 129 -2.91 -0.90 3.37
C VAL A 129 -3.85 -1.72 4.24
N SER A 130 -5.15 -1.69 3.93
CA SER A 130 -6.17 -2.48 4.60
C SER A 130 -5.82 -3.96 4.55
N PHE A 131 -5.43 -4.44 3.36
CA PHE A 131 -5.00 -5.81 3.16
C PHE A 131 -3.83 -6.19 4.08
N LEU A 132 -2.74 -5.39 4.09
CA LEU A 132 -1.57 -5.65 4.92
C LEU A 132 -1.89 -5.60 6.41
N THR A 133 -2.74 -4.67 6.83
CA THR A 133 -3.15 -4.51 8.24
C THR A 133 -3.95 -5.72 8.70
N ALA A 134 -4.97 -6.11 7.93
CA ALA A 134 -5.80 -7.27 8.25
C ALA A 134 -5.01 -8.59 8.15
N ALA A 135 -4.08 -8.72 7.19
CA ALA A 135 -3.23 -9.90 7.06
C ALA A 135 -2.25 -10.03 8.23
N ASN A 136 -1.61 -8.94 8.64
CA ASN A 136 -0.69 -8.93 9.79
C ASN A 136 -1.44 -9.24 11.10
N ALA A 137 -2.66 -8.71 11.27
CA ALA A 137 -3.52 -9.03 12.40
C ALA A 137 -3.91 -10.52 12.40
N TYR A 138 -4.41 -11.04 11.26
CA TYR A 138 -4.77 -12.45 11.13
C TYR A 138 -3.59 -13.38 11.45
N ILE A 139 -2.40 -13.09 10.91
CA ILE A 139 -1.20 -13.87 11.19
C ILE A 139 -0.87 -13.82 12.68
N SER A 140 -0.94 -12.64 13.29
CA SER A 140 -0.68 -12.47 14.72
C SER A 140 -1.63 -13.29 15.59
N ASP A 141 -2.91 -13.37 15.23
CA ASP A 141 -3.94 -14.16 15.94
C ASP A 141 -3.68 -15.67 15.87
N VAL A 142 -3.13 -16.17 14.75
CA VAL A 142 -2.85 -17.61 14.53
C VAL A 142 -1.39 -18.00 14.82
N THR A 143 -0.63 -17.12 15.48
CA THR A 143 0.77 -17.32 15.86
C THR A 143 0.91 -17.34 17.37
N SER A 144 1.85 -18.15 17.89
CA SER A 144 2.29 -18.03 19.27
C SER A 144 3.08 -16.73 19.47
N GLU A 145 3.07 -16.18 20.68
CA GLU A 145 3.75 -14.92 20.99
C GLU A 145 5.24 -14.95 20.67
N GLU A 146 5.91 -16.06 20.97
CA GLU A 146 7.34 -16.28 20.72
C GLU A 146 7.68 -16.24 19.22
N SER A 147 6.79 -16.75 18.35
CA SER A 147 7.02 -16.84 16.91
C SER A 147 6.34 -15.74 16.09
N ARG A 148 5.53 -14.89 16.73
CA ARG A 148 4.68 -13.86 16.10
C ARG A 148 5.51 -12.93 15.22
N THR A 149 6.57 -12.35 15.79
CA THR A 149 7.44 -11.41 15.08
C THR A 149 8.07 -12.03 13.84
N THR A 150 8.61 -13.25 13.95
CA THR A 150 9.25 -13.96 12.84
C THR A 150 8.24 -14.29 11.74
N ARG A 151 7.05 -14.76 12.09
CA ARG A 151 6.02 -15.14 11.11
C ARG A 151 5.44 -13.92 10.39
N VAL A 152 5.15 -12.84 11.11
CA VAL A 152 4.71 -11.55 10.52
C VAL A 152 5.81 -10.98 9.63
N GLY A 153 7.08 -11.02 10.07
CA GLY A 153 8.23 -10.58 9.28
C GLY A 153 8.35 -11.35 7.97
N LEU A 154 8.33 -12.69 8.03
CA LEU A 154 8.40 -13.54 6.84
C LEU A 154 7.25 -13.27 5.87
N ALA A 155 6.03 -13.12 6.37
CA ALA A 155 4.86 -12.90 5.54
C ALA A 155 4.89 -11.54 4.81
N ASN A 156 5.34 -10.48 5.48
CA ASN A 156 5.58 -9.19 4.84
C ASN A 156 6.68 -9.30 3.79
N SER A 157 7.80 -9.97 4.09
CA SER A 157 8.88 -10.20 3.12
C SER A 157 8.39 -10.92 1.86
N ILE A 158 7.51 -11.92 2.01
CA ILE A 158 6.90 -12.64 0.88
C ILE A 158 6.05 -11.70 0.01
N TRP A 159 5.26 -10.82 0.62
CA TRP A 159 4.46 -9.85 -0.12
C TRP A 159 5.35 -8.86 -0.89
N PHE A 160 6.38 -8.31 -0.24
CA PHE A 160 7.34 -7.40 -0.88
C PHE A 160 8.20 -8.07 -1.95
N LEU A 161 8.55 -9.35 -1.80
CA LEU A 161 9.25 -10.12 -2.82
C LEU A 161 8.39 -10.34 -4.07
N GLY A 162 7.06 -10.31 -3.91
CA GLY A 162 6.11 -10.22 -5.02
C GLY A 162 6.37 -9.01 -5.93
N GLY A 163 6.96 -7.92 -5.41
CA GLY A 163 7.34 -6.71 -6.15
C GLY A 163 8.29 -6.98 -7.33
N PRO A 164 9.57 -7.32 -7.07
CA PRO A 164 10.53 -7.62 -8.13
C PRO A 164 10.09 -8.77 -9.03
N ILE A 165 9.58 -9.86 -8.46
CA ILE A 165 9.15 -11.04 -9.24
C ILE A 165 7.96 -10.68 -10.14
N GLY A 166 6.97 -10.00 -9.59
CA GLY A 166 5.78 -9.58 -10.33
C GLY A 166 6.10 -8.58 -11.42
N THR A 167 6.97 -7.59 -11.17
CA THR A 167 7.38 -6.61 -12.20
C THR A 167 8.12 -7.30 -13.35
N LEU A 168 9.01 -8.25 -13.03
CA LEU A 168 9.74 -9.01 -14.04
C LEU A 168 8.81 -9.89 -14.88
N LEU A 169 7.93 -10.65 -14.21
CA LEU A 169 6.95 -11.49 -14.88
C LEU A 169 5.98 -10.66 -15.71
N GLY A 170 5.46 -9.56 -15.16
CA GLY A 170 4.62 -8.60 -15.88
C GLY A 170 5.30 -8.08 -17.14
N THR A 171 6.61 -7.81 -17.06
CA THR A 171 7.38 -7.36 -18.23
C THR A 171 7.41 -8.39 -19.35
N TYR A 172 7.71 -9.65 -19.03
CA TYR A 172 7.68 -10.70 -20.05
C TYR A 172 6.27 -11.04 -20.52
N ILE A 173 5.28 -11.06 -19.63
CA ILE A 173 3.88 -11.33 -19.99
C ILE A 173 3.37 -10.26 -20.97
N TYR A 174 3.65 -8.99 -20.72
CA TYR A 174 3.28 -7.92 -21.63
C TYR A 174 4.00 -8.04 -22.98
N MET A 175 5.31 -8.31 -22.96
CA MET A 175 6.11 -8.41 -24.19
C MET A 175 5.56 -9.44 -25.18
N TYR A 176 5.00 -10.56 -24.70
CA TYR A 176 4.45 -11.62 -25.56
C TYR A 176 2.93 -11.60 -25.69
N GLY A 177 2.20 -11.02 -24.73
CA GLY A 177 0.74 -11.13 -24.62
C GLY A 177 -0.01 -9.80 -24.55
N GLY A 178 0.70 -8.66 -24.52
CA GLY A 178 0.11 -7.33 -24.42
C GLY A 178 -0.70 -7.10 -23.14
N TYR A 179 -1.51 -6.03 -23.15
CA TYR A 179 -2.31 -5.63 -21.98
C TYR A 179 -3.33 -6.68 -21.54
N GLN A 180 -3.98 -7.35 -22.48
CA GLN A 180 -5.08 -8.27 -22.16
C GLN A 180 -4.61 -9.47 -21.36
N ILE A 181 -3.51 -10.10 -21.78
CA ILE A 181 -2.95 -11.26 -21.06
C ILE A 181 -2.34 -10.81 -19.72
N LEU A 182 -1.71 -9.63 -19.68
CA LEU A 182 -1.15 -9.09 -18.45
C LEU A 182 -2.21 -8.84 -17.37
N PHE A 183 -3.22 -8.02 -17.68
CA PHE A 183 -4.29 -7.73 -16.73
C PHE A 183 -5.13 -8.97 -16.43
N GLY A 184 -5.35 -9.84 -17.42
CA GLY A 184 -6.03 -11.13 -17.23
C GLY A 184 -5.30 -12.05 -16.26
N THR A 185 -3.96 -12.08 -16.29
CA THR A 185 -3.16 -12.85 -15.34
C THR A 185 -3.32 -12.32 -13.91
N SER A 186 -3.33 -11.00 -13.73
CA SER A 186 -3.57 -10.40 -12.42
C SER A 186 -4.98 -10.70 -11.89
N VAL A 187 -6.01 -10.54 -12.73
CA VAL A 187 -7.40 -10.90 -12.39
C VAL A 187 -7.50 -12.36 -11.94
N MET A 188 -6.84 -13.29 -12.65
CA MET A 188 -6.79 -14.70 -12.27
C MET A 188 -6.13 -14.91 -10.91
N LEU A 189 -5.00 -14.26 -10.62
CA LEU A 189 -4.31 -14.38 -9.33
C LEU A 189 -5.18 -13.86 -8.17
N HIS A 190 -5.86 -12.73 -8.34
CA HIS A 190 -6.78 -12.20 -7.34
C HIS A 190 -8.03 -13.08 -7.18
N CYS A 191 -8.56 -13.70 -8.25
CA CYS A 191 -9.61 -14.72 -8.17
C CYS A 191 -9.19 -15.93 -7.32
N ILE A 192 -7.98 -16.46 -7.53
CA ILE A 192 -7.44 -17.56 -6.73
C ILE A 192 -7.30 -17.12 -5.27
N SER A 193 -6.82 -15.89 -5.02
CA SER A 193 -6.72 -15.33 -3.68
C SER A 193 -8.09 -15.23 -2.98
N LEU A 194 -9.12 -14.72 -3.66
CA LEU A 194 -10.49 -14.65 -3.13
C LEU A 194 -11.07 -16.04 -2.82
N THR A 195 -10.81 -17.01 -3.70
CA THR A 195 -11.24 -18.40 -3.51
C THR A 195 -10.54 -19.01 -2.28
N TYR A 196 -9.25 -18.78 -2.13
CA TYR A 196 -8.49 -19.20 -0.96
C TYR A 196 -9.03 -18.54 0.33
N LEU A 197 -9.29 -17.23 0.31
CA LEU A 197 -9.86 -16.50 1.45
C LEU A 197 -11.26 -16.99 1.82
N PHE A 198 -12.05 -17.46 0.85
CA PHE A 198 -13.36 -18.05 1.13
C PHE A 198 -13.24 -19.30 2.04
N PHE A 199 -12.22 -20.13 1.83
CA PHE A 199 -11.95 -21.32 2.65
C PHE A 199 -11.14 -21.03 3.93
N LEU A 200 -10.53 -19.85 4.04
CA LEU A 200 -9.77 -19.45 5.22
C LEU A 200 -10.70 -19.41 6.45
N PRO A 201 -10.35 -20.09 7.56
CA PRO A 201 -11.12 -20.00 8.80
C PRO A 201 -11.01 -18.59 9.40
N GLU A 202 -12.02 -18.18 10.16
CA GLU A 202 -11.95 -16.92 10.92
C GLU A 202 -11.02 -17.08 12.13
N SER A 203 -10.13 -16.11 12.36
CA SER A 203 -9.18 -16.12 13.47
C SER A 203 -9.78 -15.57 14.77
N HIS A 204 -10.61 -14.53 14.65
CA HIS A 204 -11.11 -13.77 15.78
C HIS A 204 -12.59 -13.39 15.60
N GLY A 205 -13.26 -13.08 16.71
CA GLY A 205 -14.62 -12.55 16.69
C GLY A 205 -15.72 -13.60 16.64
N PRO A 206 -16.99 -13.16 16.52
CA PRO A 206 -18.18 -13.99 16.72
C PRO A 206 -18.34 -15.11 15.69
N PHE A 207 -17.60 -15.05 14.58
CA PHE A 207 -17.64 -16.05 13.51
C PHE A 207 -16.51 -17.10 13.61
N ALA A 208 -15.64 -17.02 14.61
CA ALA A 208 -14.56 -17.99 14.82
C ALA A 208 -15.11 -19.35 15.32
N LYS A 209 -14.74 -20.44 14.64
CA LYS A 209 -15.24 -21.80 14.97
C LYS A 209 -14.59 -22.44 16.21
N ASN A 210 -13.59 -21.81 16.83
CA ASN A 210 -12.79 -22.41 17.92
C ASN A 210 -13.24 -21.97 19.33
N LYS A 211 -13.26 -22.94 20.26
CA LYS A 211 -13.62 -22.78 21.69
C LYS A 211 -12.84 -21.71 22.47
N MET A 212 -11.68 -21.23 21.97
CA MET A 212 -10.90 -20.16 22.63
C MET A 212 -11.65 -18.81 22.65
N SER A 213 -12.55 -18.55 21.70
CA SER A 213 -13.32 -17.30 21.67
C SER A 213 -14.32 -17.21 22.84
N LYS A 214 -14.92 -18.33 23.28
CA LYS A 214 -15.82 -18.32 24.45
C LYS A 214 -15.12 -17.91 25.74
N ALA A 215 -13.88 -18.35 25.95
CA ALA A 215 -13.10 -18.01 27.14
C ALA A 215 -12.64 -16.54 27.17
N CYS A 216 -12.43 -15.90 26.01
CA CYS A 216 -12.11 -14.48 25.93
C CYS A 216 -13.35 -13.59 26.07
N ILE A 217 -14.50 -14.01 25.55
CA ILE A 217 -15.79 -13.31 25.73
C ILE A 217 -16.19 -13.31 27.21
N GLU A 218 -16.09 -14.47 27.88
CA GLU A 218 -16.33 -14.58 29.33
C GLU A 218 -15.35 -13.70 30.14
N LYS A 219 -14.09 -13.60 29.71
CA LYS A 219 -13.09 -12.74 30.38
C LYS A 219 -13.33 -11.25 30.20
N SER A 220 -13.77 -10.81 29.02
CA SER A 220 -14.12 -9.40 28.79
C SER A 220 -15.35 -8.96 29.57
N GLU A 221 -16.30 -9.87 29.83
CA GLU A 221 -17.48 -9.61 30.66
C GLU A 221 -17.14 -9.57 32.17
N GLU A 222 -16.11 -10.29 32.63
CA GLU A 222 -15.64 -10.25 34.03
C GLU A 222 -14.83 -8.98 34.37
N GLU A 223 -14.07 -8.42 33.43
CA GLU A 223 -13.23 -7.23 33.66
C GLU A 223 -14.02 -5.90 33.61
N GLU A 224 -15.26 -5.90 33.12
CA GLU A 224 -16.08 -4.69 32.93
C GLU A 224 -17.02 -4.35 34.11
N GLN A 225 -16.84 -4.92 35.31
CA GLN A 225 -17.63 -4.53 36.49
C GLN A 225 -17.01 -3.35 37.28
N PRO A 226 -17.50 -2.10 37.14
CA PRO A 226 -17.37 -1.10 38.18
C PRO A 226 -18.44 -1.32 39.25
N VAL A 227 -18.03 -1.31 40.52
CA VAL A 227 -18.95 -1.24 41.67
C VAL A 227 -19.82 0.02 41.54
N ARG A 228 -21.08 -0.12 41.13
CA ARG A 228 -22.11 0.92 41.26
C ARG A 228 -23.41 0.37 41.80
N LEU A 229 -23.88 1.07 42.82
CA LEU A 229 -25.13 0.92 43.56
C LEU A 229 -26.33 0.78 42.62
N SER A 230 -27.20 -0.18 42.93
CA SER A 230 -28.44 -0.52 42.23
C SER A 230 -29.33 0.70 41.92
N PHE A 231 -29.53 0.96 40.63
CA PHE A 231 -30.73 1.62 40.11
C PHE A 231 -31.22 0.85 38.89
N LYS A 232 -32.33 0.13 39.07
CA LYS A 232 -33.01 -0.66 38.05
C LYS A 232 -33.66 0.27 37.03
N LYS A 233 -33.19 0.28 35.78
CA LYS A 233 -33.95 0.77 34.62
C LYS A 233 -34.61 -0.43 33.91
N PRO A 234 -35.88 -0.33 33.48
CA PRO A 234 -36.58 -1.42 32.82
C PRO A 234 -36.32 -1.43 31.31
N ASN A 235 -36.13 -2.64 30.78
CA ASN A 235 -36.17 -3.07 29.37
C ASN A 235 -35.02 -2.60 28.47
N GLU A 236 -33.86 -3.23 28.61
CA GLU A 236 -32.98 -3.48 27.46
C GLU A 236 -33.26 -4.89 26.94
N ILE A 237 -33.48 -4.98 25.63
CA ILE A 237 -33.70 -6.22 24.89
C ILE A 237 -32.38 -7.00 24.91
N GLU A 238 -32.38 -8.20 25.49
CA GLU A 238 -31.26 -9.16 25.35
C GLU A 238 -31.02 -9.43 23.85
N ASP A 239 -29.95 -8.85 23.31
CA ASP A 239 -29.57 -9.00 21.91
C ASP A 239 -28.79 -10.33 21.76
N ASP A 240 -29.43 -11.34 21.17
CA ASP A 240 -28.87 -12.67 20.90
C ASP A 240 -27.55 -12.56 20.10
N PRO A 241 -26.40 -13.04 20.63
CA PRO A 241 -25.09 -12.93 19.97
C PRO A 241 -24.99 -13.72 18.66
N THR A 242 -26.02 -14.52 18.31
CA THR A 242 -26.01 -15.36 17.11
C THR A 242 -26.61 -14.73 15.85
N ARG A 243 -27.20 -13.52 15.93
CA ARG A 243 -27.78 -12.81 14.76
C ARG A 243 -27.15 -11.45 14.49
N ILE A 244 -25.84 -11.43 14.28
CA ILE A 244 -25.20 -10.24 13.73
C ILE A 244 -25.61 -10.10 12.25
N SER A 245 -26.47 -9.13 11.95
CA SER A 245 -26.88 -8.78 10.59
C SER A 245 -25.80 -7.98 9.87
N ILE A 246 -25.62 -8.22 8.56
CA ILE A 246 -24.70 -7.47 7.69
C ILE A 246 -24.97 -5.95 7.79
N TRP A 247 -26.24 -5.56 7.94
CA TRP A 247 -26.62 -4.16 8.12
C TRP A 247 -26.13 -3.57 9.45
N LYS A 248 -26.14 -4.35 10.53
CA LYS A 248 -25.58 -3.93 11.83
C LYS A 248 -24.07 -3.78 11.74
N MET A 249 -23.39 -4.70 11.05
CA MET A 249 -21.95 -4.59 10.77
C MET A 249 -21.61 -3.35 9.97
N PHE A 250 -22.42 -3.00 8.97
CA PHE A 250 -22.24 -1.80 8.17
C PHE A 250 -22.48 -0.52 8.99
N LEU A 251 -23.55 -0.44 9.78
CA LEU A 251 -23.80 0.72 10.65
C LEU A 251 -22.71 0.91 11.70
N ASP A 252 -22.25 -0.19 12.32
CA ASP A 252 -21.17 -0.14 13.30
C ASP A 252 -19.82 0.20 12.65
N PHE A 253 -19.62 -0.10 11.36
CA PHE A 253 -18.45 0.37 10.60
C PHE A 253 -18.40 1.89 10.56
N PHE A 254 -19.52 2.60 10.42
CA PHE A 254 -19.55 4.06 10.37
C PHE A 254 -19.73 4.73 11.74
N ASN A 255 -19.61 3.99 12.85
CA ASN A 255 -19.72 4.58 14.18
C ASN A 255 -18.46 5.39 14.53
N TYR A 256 -18.63 6.71 14.64
CA TYR A 256 -17.55 7.67 14.80
C TYR A 256 -16.99 7.76 16.23
N GLU A 257 -17.68 7.26 17.27
CA GLU A 257 -17.23 7.39 18.67
C GLU A 257 -15.87 6.72 18.90
N ARG A 258 -15.63 5.56 18.28
CA ARG A 258 -14.35 4.83 18.38
C ARG A 258 -13.21 5.52 17.64
N ILE A 259 -13.51 6.25 16.59
CA ILE A 259 -12.54 7.12 15.92
C ILE A 259 -12.19 8.28 16.83
N VAL A 260 -13.18 8.93 17.45
CA VAL A 260 -12.94 10.02 18.38
C VAL A 260 -12.02 9.55 19.51
N ASP A 261 -12.20 8.35 20.05
CA ASP A 261 -11.31 7.80 21.07
C ASP A 261 -9.90 7.51 20.54
N SER A 262 -9.77 6.95 19.33
CA SER A 262 -8.47 6.72 18.67
C SER A 262 -7.72 8.03 18.41
N PHE A 263 -8.41 9.07 17.95
CA PHE A 263 -7.87 10.42 17.78
C PHE A 263 -7.54 11.05 19.14
N ARG A 264 -8.39 10.89 20.16
CA ARG A 264 -8.17 11.44 21.50
C ARG A 264 -6.95 10.81 22.18
N CYS A 265 -6.68 9.52 21.95
CA CYS A 265 -5.44 8.87 22.36
C CYS A 265 -4.23 9.43 21.62
N THR A 266 -4.33 9.57 20.29
CA THR A 266 -3.25 10.17 19.45
C THR A 266 -2.88 11.58 19.89
N PHE A 267 -3.88 12.41 20.22
CA PHE A 267 -3.70 13.81 20.61
C PHE A 267 -3.60 14.01 22.13
N LYS A 268 -3.49 12.93 22.91
CA LYS A 268 -3.30 13.01 24.36
C LYS A 268 -2.02 13.79 24.64
N PRO A 269 -2.05 14.86 25.46
CA PRO A 269 -0.87 15.65 25.75
C PRO A 269 0.18 14.77 26.44
N ARG A 270 1.30 14.54 25.76
CA ARG A 270 2.49 13.87 26.31
C ARG A 270 3.46 14.94 26.79
N GLY A 271 4.09 14.70 27.94
CA GLY A 271 5.09 15.62 28.49
C GLY A 271 6.32 15.75 27.58
N GLY A 272 6.87 16.97 27.47
CA GLY A 272 8.13 17.26 26.78
C GLY A 272 8.05 17.38 25.25
N PHE A 273 9.19 17.19 24.58
CA PHE A 273 9.36 17.38 23.13
C PHE A 273 8.96 16.15 22.27
N VAL A 274 8.53 15.04 22.89
CA VAL A 274 8.26 13.75 22.19
C VAL A 274 7.19 13.90 21.09
N ARG A 275 6.14 14.71 21.34
CA ARG A 275 5.09 14.96 20.34
C ARG A 275 5.64 15.65 19.09
N ILE A 276 6.55 16.61 19.25
CA ILE A 276 7.17 17.33 18.14
C ILE A 276 8.06 16.38 17.34
N PHE A 277 8.81 15.51 18.00
CA PHE A 277 9.63 14.50 17.32
C PHE A 277 8.81 13.51 16.50
N ILE A 278 7.69 13.00 17.02
CA ILE A 278 6.79 12.09 16.28
C ILE A 278 6.23 12.80 15.04
N LEU A 279 5.73 14.03 15.18
CA LEU A 279 5.18 14.81 14.07
C LEU A 279 6.24 15.10 12.99
N LEU A 280 7.47 15.42 13.40
CA LEU A 280 8.59 15.61 12.48
C LEU A 280 8.95 14.33 11.73
N LEU A 281 8.99 13.17 12.40
CA LEU A 281 9.28 11.89 11.76
C LEU A 281 8.21 11.51 10.73
N ILE A 282 6.93 11.75 11.06
CA ILE A 282 5.83 11.58 10.12
C ILE A 282 6.05 12.52 8.92
N LEU A 283 6.21 13.83 9.15
CA LEU A 283 6.43 14.81 8.09
C LEU A 283 7.61 14.47 7.16
N CYS A 284 8.76 14.08 7.73
CA CYS A 284 9.93 13.67 6.96
C CYS A 284 9.64 12.45 6.06
N ASN A 285 8.87 11.48 6.55
CA ASN A 285 8.51 10.31 5.76
C ASN A 285 7.53 10.66 4.62
N LEU A 286 6.57 11.57 4.88
CA LEU A 286 5.66 12.10 3.86
C LEU A 286 6.44 12.83 2.75
N LEU A 287 7.33 13.76 3.11
CA LEU A 287 8.15 14.53 2.16
C LEU A 287 9.04 13.62 1.30
N ARG A 288 9.68 12.62 1.92
CA ARG A 288 10.52 11.65 1.21
C ARG A 288 9.74 10.89 0.14
N ARG A 289 8.45 10.65 0.36
CA ARG A 289 7.63 9.87 -0.56
C ARG A 289 7.00 10.69 -1.68
N LEU A 290 6.65 11.96 -1.42
CA LEU A 290 6.21 12.90 -2.45
C LEU A 290 7.25 13.05 -3.57
N GLY A 291 8.54 12.96 -3.23
CA GLY A 291 9.63 12.98 -4.22
C GLY A 291 9.83 11.67 -5.02
N ARG A 292 9.01 10.61 -4.84
CA ARG A 292 9.14 9.33 -5.56
C ARG A 292 7.93 8.99 -6.47
N GLY A 293 7.30 9.99 -7.09
CA GLY A 293 6.12 9.79 -7.95
C GLY A 293 6.40 9.21 -9.34
N ALA A 294 5.32 9.07 -10.14
CA ALA A 294 5.30 8.54 -11.52
C ALA A 294 6.13 9.33 -12.56
N TYR A 295 6.82 10.39 -12.14
CA TYR A 295 7.65 11.21 -13.03
C TYR A 295 8.83 10.42 -13.60
N MET A 296 9.33 9.38 -12.91
CA MET A 296 10.48 8.63 -13.38
C MET A 296 10.17 7.85 -14.67
N TYR A 297 8.95 7.33 -14.79
CA TYR A 297 8.51 6.64 -16.01
C TYR A 297 8.44 7.62 -17.20
N LEU A 298 7.80 8.77 -16.98
CA LEU A 298 7.76 9.87 -17.96
C LEU A 298 9.16 10.37 -18.32
N PHE A 299 10.03 10.52 -17.32
CA PHE A 299 11.41 10.98 -17.49
C PHE A 299 12.19 10.02 -18.38
N THR A 300 12.13 8.71 -18.13
CA THR A 300 12.84 7.72 -18.96
C THR A 300 12.32 7.69 -20.40
N ARG A 301 11.02 7.90 -20.61
CA ARG A 301 10.48 8.00 -21.98
C ARG A 301 10.91 9.29 -22.67
N LYS A 302 10.94 10.41 -21.95
CA LYS A 302 11.27 11.73 -22.52
C LYS A 302 12.76 11.89 -22.83
N VAL A 303 13.63 11.45 -21.93
CA VAL A 303 15.08 11.72 -21.99
C VAL A 303 15.86 10.57 -22.60
N LEU A 304 15.39 9.32 -22.43
CA LEU A 304 16.12 8.12 -22.88
C LEU A 304 15.39 7.36 -23.99
N ASP A 305 14.20 7.81 -24.41
CA ASP A 305 13.35 7.12 -25.40
C ASP A 305 13.07 5.65 -25.05
N TRP A 306 13.03 5.34 -23.75
CA TRP A 306 12.83 3.98 -23.26
C TRP A 306 11.43 3.46 -23.56
N ARG A 307 11.33 2.18 -23.92
CA ARG A 307 10.04 1.49 -23.99
C ARG A 307 9.59 1.05 -22.60
N GLU A 308 8.32 0.71 -22.49
CA GLU A 308 7.69 0.17 -21.30
C GLU A 308 8.39 -1.08 -20.76
N THR A 309 8.96 -1.91 -21.64
CA THR A 309 9.73 -3.10 -21.26
C THR A 309 11.07 -2.76 -20.63
N ASP A 310 11.75 -1.73 -21.17
CA ASP A 310 13.07 -1.30 -20.70
C ASP A 310 12.94 -0.71 -19.29
N TYR A 311 11.91 0.12 -19.09
CA TYR A 311 11.55 0.62 -17.76
C TYR A 311 11.16 -0.50 -16.79
N GLY A 312 10.39 -1.50 -17.22
CA GLY A 312 10.02 -2.65 -16.38
C GLY A 312 11.23 -3.47 -15.89
N LEU A 313 12.22 -3.67 -16.76
CA LEU A 313 13.49 -4.30 -16.38
C LEU A 313 14.28 -3.44 -15.39
N TRP A 314 14.35 -2.13 -15.62
CA TRP A 314 15.03 -1.20 -14.72
C TRP A 314 14.37 -1.13 -13.33
N VAL A 315 13.04 -1.06 -13.25
CA VAL A 315 12.30 -1.10 -11.97
C VAL A 315 12.58 -2.41 -11.23
N THR A 316 12.62 -3.53 -11.95
CA THR A 316 12.97 -4.83 -11.36
C THR A 316 14.37 -4.78 -10.75
N TYR A 317 15.36 -4.33 -11.52
CA TYR A 317 16.74 -4.18 -11.05
C TYR A 317 16.81 -3.29 -9.80
N LYS A 318 16.17 -2.11 -9.83
CA LYS A 318 16.11 -1.18 -8.70
C LYS A 318 15.52 -1.83 -7.44
N ASN A 319 14.43 -2.57 -7.59
CA ASN A 319 13.77 -3.24 -6.48
C ASN A 319 14.62 -4.38 -5.90
N LEU A 320 15.38 -5.10 -6.73
CA LEU A 320 16.31 -6.14 -6.27
C LEU A 320 17.47 -5.55 -5.46
N ILE A 321 18.04 -4.43 -5.91
CA ILE A 321 19.09 -3.73 -5.15
C ILE A 321 18.55 -3.24 -3.81
N ALA A 322 17.35 -2.64 -3.80
CA ALA A 322 16.71 -2.19 -2.58
C ALA A 322 16.40 -3.35 -1.61
N ALA A 323 16.02 -4.52 -2.14
CA ALA A 323 15.81 -5.74 -1.38
C ALA A 323 17.11 -6.26 -0.76
N LEU A 324 18.19 -6.34 -1.55
CA LEU A 324 19.53 -6.71 -1.08
C LEU A 324 20.00 -5.80 0.06
N GLY A 325 19.79 -4.49 -0.09
CA GLY A 325 20.08 -3.51 0.95
C GLY A 325 19.34 -3.78 2.25
N SER A 326 18.03 -4.04 2.18
CA SER A 326 17.22 -4.30 3.37
C SER A 326 17.45 -5.67 4.02
N LEU A 327 17.77 -6.70 3.25
CA LEU A 327 17.90 -8.08 3.73
C LEU A 327 19.32 -8.44 4.15
N ALA A 328 20.34 -7.79 3.58
CA ALA A 328 21.74 -8.07 3.88
C ALA A 328 22.42 -6.85 4.54
N ALA A 329 22.39 -5.69 3.90
CA ALA A 329 23.16 -4.53 4.38
C ALA A 329 22.63 -3.97 5.71
N VAL A 330 21.32 -3.84 5.87
CA VAL A 330 20.73 -3.32 7.12
C VAL A 330 21.00 -4.23 8.32
N PRO A 331 20.76 -5.57 8.27
CA PRO A 331 21.13 -6.47 9.36
C PRO A 331 22.63 -6.48 9.65
N LEU A 332 23.49 -6.41 8.63
CA LEU A 332 24.95 -6.32 8.83
C LEU A 332 25.32 -5.06 9.64
N LEU A 333 24.81 -3.90 9.26
CA LEU A 333 25.08 -2.64 9.96
C LEU A 333 24.48 -2.62 11.37
N SER A 334 23.27 -3.16 11.54
CA SER A 334 22.55 -3.13 12.82
C SER A 334 23.05 -4.18 13.82
N GLN A 335 23.26 -5.43 13.40
CA GLN A 335 23.56 -6.55 14.29
C GLN A 335 25.06 -6.83 14.43
N VAL A 336 25.84 -6.63 13.37
CA VAL A 336 27.29 -6.90 13.40
C VAL A 336 28.05 -5.65 13.86
N LEU A 337 27.67 -4.47 13.35
CA LEU A 337 28.32 -3.21 13.72
C LEU A 337 27.61 -2.46 14.86
N ASN A 338 26.48 -2.97 15.38
CA ASN A 338 25.71 -2.36 16.48
C ASN A 338 25.36 -0.87 16.24
N MET A 339 25.11 -0.49 14.99
CA MET A 339 24.71 0.88 14.67
C MET A 339 23.32 1.20 15.22
N SER A 340 23.18 2.38 15.85
CA SER A 340 21.88 2.83 16.35
C SER A 340 20.94 3.25 15.22
N ASP A 341 19.63 3.21 15.49
CA ASP A 341 18.58 3.57 14.53
C ASP A 341 18.77 4.98 13.94
N ASN A 342 19.31 5.92 14.72
CA ASN A 342 19.58 7.28 14.25
C ASN A 342 20.61 7.30 13.10
N TYR A 343 21.68 6.51 13.20
CA TYR A 343 22.68 6.43 12.14
C TYR A 343 22.13 5.68 10.92
N LEU A 344 21.32 4.64 11.11
CA LEU A 344 20.65 3.94 10.01
C LEU A 344 19.68 4.87 9.27
N ALA A 345 18.98 5.75 9.99
CA ALA A 345 18.11 6.75 9.40
C ALA A 345 18.90 7.76 8.55
N LEU A 346 20.03 8.23 9.08
CA LEU A 346 20.90 9.20 8.42
C LEU A 346 21.56 8.62 7.16
N LEU A 347 22.11 7.40 7.23
CA LEU A 347 22.70 6.71 6.08
C LEU A 347 21.68 6.50 4.96
N GLY A 348 20.45 6.11 5.29
CA GLY A 348 19.39 5.94 4.29
C GLY A 348 18.96 7.26 3.66
N ALA A 349 18.96 8.35 4.42
CA ALA A 349 18.72 9.69 3.87
C ALA A 349 19.83 10.11 2.90
N PHE A 350 21.10 9.94 3.26
CA PHE A 350 22.23 10.22 2.36
C PHE A 350 22.19 9.37 1.10
N SER A 351 21.88 8.08 1.23
CA SER A 351 21.70 7.17 0.10
C SER A 351 20.56 7.63 -0.84
N SER A 352 19.48 8.17 -0.28
CA SER A 352 18.38 8.76 -1.08
C SER A 352 18.82 10.02 -1.82
N VAL A 353 19.57 10.91 -1.17
CA VAL A 353 20.08 12.14 -1.81
C VAL A 353 21.04 11.78 -2.95
N ALA A 354 21.93 10.80 -2.74
CA ALA A 354 22.84 10.32 -3.77
C ALA A 354 22.09 9.75 -4.99
N ASP A 355 21.08 8.90 -4.76
CA ASP A 355 20.19 8.35 -5.80
C ASP A 355 19.55 9.45 -6.65
N TYR A 356 18.90 10.43 -6.02
CA TYR A 356 18.24 11.54 -6.73
C TYR A 356 19.19 12.50 -7.43
N THR A 357 20.36 12.73 -6.84
CA THR A 357 21.40 13.56 -7.48
C THR A 357 21.88 12.90 -8.77
N LEU A 358 22.08 11.58 -8.75
CA LEU A 358 22.46 10.82 -9.94
C LEU A 358 21.37 10.85 -11.01
N TYR A 359 20.09 10.72 -10.64
CA TYR A 359 18.99 10.88 -11.60
C TYR A 359 18.94 12.28 -12.22
N GLY A 360 19.23 13.33 -11.46
CA GLY A 360 19.29 14.70 -11.98
C GLY A 360 20.42 14.95 -12.98
N LEU A 361 21.44 14.08 -13.02
CA LEU A 361 22.57 14.15 -13.96
C LEU A 361 22.38 13.28 -15.20
N VAL A 362 21.27 12.54 -15.28
CA VAL A 362 20.94 11.70 -16.44
C VAL A 362 20.55 12.59 -17.63
N SER A 363 21.20 12.35 -18.75
CA SER A 363 20.95 12.95 -20.06
C SER A 363 21.17 11.89 -21.14
N GLU A 364 20.83 12.18 -22.39
CA GLU A 364 21.09 11.27 -23.54
C GLU A 364 22.55 10.78 -23.60
N ASN A 365 23.51 11.61 -23.20
CA ASN A 365 24.94 11.27 -23.20
C ASN A 365 25.40 10.52 -21.94
N THR A 366 24.58 10.51 -20.89
CA THR A 366 24.91 9.95 -19.56
C THR A 366 23.91 8.90 -19.10
N GLU A 367 23.35 8.13 -20.05
CA GLU A 367 22.36 7.09 -19.78
C GLU A 367 22.82 6.09 -18.71
N PHE A 368 24.10 5.71 -18.68
CA PHE A 368 24.65 4.75 -17.71
C PHE A 368 24.40 5.13 -16.24
N LEU A 369 24.24 6.43 -15.93
CA LEU A 369 23.95 6.91 -14.58
C LEU A 369 22.62 6.39 -14.05
N VAL A 370 21.63 6.14 -14.92
CA VAL A 370 20.32 5.61 -14.51
C VAL A 370 20.43 4.20 -13.91
N TRP A 371 21.42 3.43 -14.34
CA TRP A 371 21.72 2.09 -13.84
C TRP A 371 22.61 2.11 -12.60
N ILE A 372 23.45 3.13 -12.44
CA ILE A 372 24.28 3.30 -11.22
C ILE A 372 23.43 3.83 -10.06
N ALA A 373 22.48 4.72 -10.30
CA ALA A 373 21.71 5.39 -9.25
C ALA A 373 21.06 4.43 -8.22
N PRO A 374 20.37 3.34 -8.60
CA PRO A 374 19.85 2.36 -7.67
C PRO A 374 20.90 1.74 -6.72
N THR A 375 22.15 1.57 -7.18
CA THR A 375 23.24 1.05 -6.34
C THR A 375 23.68 2.05 -5.26
N ALA A 376 23.68 3.34 -5.58
CA ALA A 376 23.89 4.40 -4.59
C ALA A 376 22.73 4.46 -3.58
N ALA A 377 21.54 4.00 -3.99
CA ALA A 377 20.34 3.84 -3.18
C ALA A 377 20.30 2.52 -2.37
N LEU A 378 21.38 1.75 -2.25
CA LEU A 378 21.38 0.46 -1.54
C LEU A 378 20.80 0.56 -0.12
N LEU A 379 21.08 1.64 0.61
CA LEU A 379 20.60 1.83 1.97
C LEU A 379 19.31 2.66 2.05
N VAL A 380 18.63 2.94 0.94
CA VAL A 380 17.44 3.80 0.96
C VAL A 380 16.33 3.29 1.89
N ASN A 381 16.19 1.96 2.01
CA ASN A 381 15.19 1.33 2.86
C ASN A 381 15.57 1.36 4.36
N SER A 382 16.84 1.59 4.70
CA SER A 382 17.27 1.68 6.11
C SER A 382 16.59 2.84 6.84
N CYS A 383 16.32 3.93 6.11
CA CYS A 383 15.61 5.09 6.65
C CYS A 383 14.20 4.73 7.13
N VAL A 384 13.45 3.98 6.32
CA VAL A 384 12.09 3.56 6.66
C VAL A 384 12.09 2.60 7.84
N ILE A 385 13.02 1.64 7.84
CA ILE A 385 13.15 0.65 8.92
C ILE A 385 13.49 1.35 10.24
N ALA A 386 14.45 2.28 10.21
CA ALA A 386 14.87 3.05 11.37
C ALA A 386 13.75 3.95 11.91
N ILE A 387 13.06 4.70 11.04
CA ILE A 387 11.93 5.55 11.44
C ILE A 387 10.83 4.72 12.11
N ARG A 388 10.50 3.55 11.54
CA ARG A 388 9.51 2.63 12.15
C ARG A 388 9.95 2.11 13.50
N SER A 389 11.22 1.73 13.64
CA SER A 389 11.81 1.28 14.92
C SER A 389 11.82 2.39 15.98
N ILE A 390 12.11 3.63 15.59
CA ILE A 390 12.09 4.78 16.49
C ILE A 390 10.65 5.09 16.93
N LEU A 391 9.70 5.13 15.99
CA LEU A 391 8.29 5.36 16.30
C LEU A 391 7.73 4.30 17.27
N SER A 392 8.05 3.02 17.09
CA SER A 392 7.54 1.96 17.98
C SER A 392 8.07 2.07 19.41
N LYS A 393 9.22 2.73 19.63
CA LYS A 393 9.76 3.01 20.98
C LYS A 393 9.05 4.17 21.67
N PHE A 394 8.38 5.04 20.93
CA PHE A 394 7.69 6.24 21.45
C PHE A 394 6.16 6.10 21.54
N VAL A 395 5.59 5.06 20.93
CA VAL A 395 4.16 4.82 20.79
C VAL A 395 3.79 3.57 21.59
N THR A 396 2.78 3.66 22.47
CA THR A 396 2.32 2.51 23.27
C THR A 396 1.50 1.54 22.43
N GLY A 397 1.39 0.27 22.82
CA GLY A 397 0.74 -0.79 22.03
C GLY A 397 -0.67 -0.45 21.52
N ASP A 398 -1.45 0.31 22.29
CA ASP A 398 -2.82 0.73 21.93
C ASP A 398 -2.88 1.75 20.77
N GLU A 399 -1.73 2.30 20.36
CA GLU A 399 -1.60 3.32 19.32
C GLU A 399 -0.89 2.77 18.06
N LEU A 400 -0.59 1.47 18.01
CA LEU A 400 -0.02 0.80 16.84
C LEU A 400 -0.89 0.97 15.59
N GLY A 401 -2.21 1.04 15.73
CA GLY A 401 -3.12 1.34 14.62
C GLY A 401 -2.91 2.73 14.02
N VAL A 402 -2.50 3.70 14.83
CA VAL A 402 -2.18 5.08 14.40
C VAL A 402 -0.80 5.15 13.76
N GLN A 403 0.15 4.36 14.27
CA GLN A 403 1.45 4.20 13.63
C GLN A 403 1.31 3.53 12.26
N GLN A 404 0.44 2.51 12.17
CA GLN A 404 0.06 1.89 10.91
C GLN A 404 -0.66 2.90 10.01
N PHE A 405 -1.54 3.75 10.54
CA PHE A 405 -2.18 4.86 9.82
C PHE A 405 -1.16 5.88 9.26
N ALA A 406 -0.14 6.27 10.02
CA ALA A 406 0.92 7.15 9.50
C ALA A 406 1.71 6.48 8.37
N VAL A 407 2.02 5.18 8.52
CA VAL A 407 2.61 4.34 7.46
C VAL A 407 1.67 4.14 6.27
N SER A 408 0.37 4.21 6.50
CA SER A 408 -0.67 4.09 5.49
C SER A 408 -0.77 5.36 4.65
N LEU A 409 -0.70 6.52 5.32
CA LEU A 409 -0.54 7.85 4.72
C LEU A 409 0.71 7.88 3.85
N ASP A 410 1.77 7.17 4.24
CA ASP A 410 2.93 6.96 3.38
C ASP A 410 2.50 6.22 2.09
N VAL A 411 1.98 4.98 2.14
CA VAL A 411 1.65 4.19 0.92
C VAL A 411 0.71 4.93 -0.03
N THR A 412 -0.21 5.74 0.51
CA THR A 412 -1.26 6.44 -0.23
C THR A 412 -0.78 7.66 -1.03
N LEU A 413 0.19 8.43 -0.53
CA LEU A 413 0.68 9.64 -1.21
C LEU A 413 1.54 9.36 -2.46
N VAL A 414 1.85 8.10 -2.78
CA VAL A 414 2.61 7.69 -3.99
C VAL A 414 1.91 8.14 -5.28
N HIS A 415 0.58 8.17 -5.27
CA HIS A 415 -0.21 8.40 -6.45
C HIS A 415 -0.48 9.88 -6.74
N LEU A 416 -0.10 10.81 -5.86
CA LEU A 416 -0.19 12.24 -6.13
C LEU A 416 1.03 12.70 -6.94
N PRO A 417 0.86 13.21 -8.17
CA PRO A 417 1.93 13.83 -8.91
C PRO A 417 2.25 15.18 -8.27
N THR A 418 3.53 15.44 -8.15
CA THR A 418 4.06 16.77 -7.87
C THR A 418 3.92 17.60 -9.14
N THR A 419 3.18 18.70 -9.03
CA THR A 419 2.99 19.74 -10.07
C THR A 419 4.28 20.19 -10.72
#